data_AF-A0AAU9IR91-F1
#
_entry.id   AF-A0AAU9IR91-F1
#
_cell.length_a   1.000
_cell.length_b   1.000
_cell.length_c   1.000
_cell.angle_alpha   90.00
_cell.angle_beta   90.00
_cell.angle_gamma   90.00
#
_symmetry.space_group_name_H-M   'P 1'
#
loop_
_entity.id
_entity.type
_entity.pdbx_description
1 polymer ?
#
loop_
_entity_poly.entity_id
_entity_poly.type
_entity_poly.pdbx_seq_one_letter_code
_entity_poly.pdbx_strand_id
1 'polypeptide(L)'
;MDLNYIVGKDTACLRKLDELGCDLDSLFFISKDLFSIVDDLGLNSKQASEFFFRIKNAYDSSQGKQVDPDLALYENSRANPSRLSIENKSTGKTFFFRLVSQQPKTDKSSALFRCETCEDEQQLRRNDIKSHVTTKHMG
;
A
#
# COMPACT_ATOMS: atom_id res chain seq x y z
N MET A 1 -12.57 -0.81 8.29
CA MET A 1 -11.78 -0.03 9.27
C MET A 1 -11.65 -0.91 10.51
N ASP A 2 -10.45 -1.24 10.96
CA ASP A 2 -10.26 -2.13 12.12
C ASP A 2 -10.39 -1.31 13.41
N LEU A 3 -11.41 -1.58 14.22
CA LEU A 3 -11.69 -0.84 15.45
C LEU A 3 -10.68 -1.14 16.55
N ASN A 4 -10.09 -2.34 16.55
CA ASN A 4 -9.00 -2.67 17.46
C ASN A 4 -7.76 -1.83 17.17
N TYR A 5 -7.60 -1.39 15.91
CA TYR A 5 -6.53 -0.48 15.51
C TYR A 5 -6.74 0.93 16.07
N ILE A 6 -7.96 1.47 16.05
CA ILE A 6 -8.26 2.82 16.56
C ILE A 6 -8.16 2.85 18.09
N VAL A 7 -8.77 1.87 18.76
CA VAL A 7 -8.77 1.78 20.23
C VAL A 7 -7.39 1.39 20.78
N GLY A 8 -6.63 0.58 20.05
CA GLY A 8 -5.36 0.02 20.53
C GLY A 8 -4.10 0.86 20.27
N LYS A 9 -4.11 1.82 19.33
CA LYS A 9 -2.88 2.55 18.95
C LYS A 9 -2.82 4.02 19.37
N ASP A 10 -3.92 4.71 19.59
CA ASP A 10 -3.88 6.16 19.82
C ASP A 10 -4.97 6.65 20.78
N THR A 11 -4.83 6.29 22.05
CA THR A 11 -5.68 6.74 23.16
C THR A 11 -5.69 8.26 23.34
N ALA A 12 -4.68 8.98 22.84
CA ALA A 12 -4.62 10.44 22.90
C ALA A 12 -5.58 11.09 21.89
N CYS A 13 -5.73 10.53 20.69
CA CYS A 13 -6.73 11.00 19.73
C CYS A 13 -8.16 10.73 20.22
N LEU A 14 -8.43 9.56 20.80
CA LEU A 14 -9.74 9.24 21.36
C LEU A 14 -10.14 10.19 22.49
N ARG A 15 -9.20 10.57 23.37
CA ARG A 15 -9.46 11.54 24.43
C ARG A 15 -9.75 12.94 23.88
N LYS A 16 -9.06 13.37 22.81
CA LYS A 16 -9.37 14.66 22.14
C LYS A 16 -10.74 14.69 21.50
N LEU A 17 -11.18 13.56 20.94
CA LEU A 17 -12.52 13.43 20.35
C LEU A 17 -13.59 13.53 21.44
N ASP A 18 -13.38 12.85 22.57
CA ASP A 18 -14.25 12.93 23.75
C ASP A 18 -14.29 14.35 24.34
N GLU A 19 -13.15 15.03 24.44
CA GLU A 19 -13.04 16.43 24.87
C GLU A 19 -13.78 17.41 23.93
N LEU A 20 -13.94 17.06 22.65
CA LEU A 20 -14.72 17.82 21.66
C LEU A 20 -16.21 17.43 21.63
N GLY A 21 -16.64 16.51 22.50
CA GLY A 21 -18.01 15.98 22.55
C GLY A 21 -18.35 15.04 21.40
N CYS A 22 -17.34 14.51 20.69
CA CYS A 22 -17.52 13.54 19.62
C CYS A 22 -17.35 12.11 20.17
N ASP A 23 -18.43 11.36 20.24
CA ASP A 23 -18.38 9.94 20.59
C ASP A 23 -18.07 9.04 19.36
N LEU A 24 -17.79 7.78 19.65
CA LEU A 24 -17.54 6.76 18.63
C LEU A 24 -18.72 6.58 17.68
N ASP A 25 -19.95 6.70 18.18
CA ASP A 25 -21.18 6.56 17.38
C ASP A 25 -21.30 7.68 16.34
N SER A 26 -20.93 8.90 16.70
CA SER A 26 -20.87 10.05 15.79
C SER A 26 -19.85 9.84 14.67
N LEU A 27 -18.69 9.26 14.99
CA LEU A 27 -17.67 8.92 13.98
C LEU A 27 -18.13 7.81 13.04
N PHE A 28 -18.88 6.84 13.55
CA PHE A 28 -19.52 5.82 12.70
C PHE A 28 -20.55 6.43 11.77
N PHE A 29 -21.37 7.34 12.27
CA PHE A 29 -22.40 8.00 11.46
C PHE A 29 -21.78 8.81 10.32
N ILE A 30 -20.77 9.63 10.63
CA ILE A 30 -20.02 10.41 9.63
C ILE A 30 -19.36 9.49 8.60
N SER A 31 -18.75 8.38 9.05
CA SER A 31 -18.11 7.42 8.15
C SER A 31 -19.13 6.76 7.22
N LYS A 32 -20.30 6.40 7.76
CA LYS A 32 -21.39 5.78 7.00
C LYS A 32 -21.94 6.72 5.94
N ASP A 33 -22.20 7.98 6.29
CA ASP A 33 -22.65 9.00 5.34
C ASP A 33 -21.63 9.21 4.22
N LEU A 34 -20.34 9.21 4.56
CA LEU A 34 -19.26 9.34 3.58
C LEU A 34 -19.24 8.16 2.59
N PHE A 35 -19.44 6.92 3.05
CA PHE A 35 -19.53 5.75 2.18
C PHE A 35 -20.82 5.76 1.35
N SER A 36 -21.95 6.18 1.92
CA SER A 36 -23.20 6.34 1.17
C SER A 36 -23.08 7.36 0.05
N ILE A 37 -22.37 8.47 0.25
CA ILE A 37 -22.09 9.45 -0.81
C ILE A 37 -21.24 8.82 -1.94
N VAL A 38 -20.25 7.99 -1.59
CA VAL A 38 -19.43 7.27 -2.58
C VAL A 38 -20.26 6.29 -3.41
N ASP A 39 -21.19 5.60 -2.76
CA ASP A 39 -22.10 4.65 -3.40
C ASP A 39 -23.13 5.36 -4.29
N ASP A 40 -23.72 6.48 -3.81
CA ASP A 40 -24.68 7.30 -4.57
C ASP A 40 -24.05 7.91 -5.83
N LEU A 41 -22.76 8.25 -5.75
CA LEU A 41 -21.96 8.72 -6.89
C LEU A 41 -21.54 7.58 -7.84
N GLY A 42 -21.84 6.33 -7.51
CA GLY A 42 -21.51 5.16 -8.32
C GLY A 42 -20.01 4.92 -8.46
N LEU A 43 -19.21 5.36 -7.49
CA LEU A 43 -17.76 5.25 -7.57
C LEU A 43 -17.32 3.82 -7.31
N ASN A 44 -16.49 3.27 -8.22
CA ASN A 44 -15.83 2.00 -7.93
C ASN A 44 -14.73 2.19 -6.87
N SER A 45 -14.20 1.09 -6.33
CA SER A 45 -13.21 1.14 -5.25
C SER A 45 -11.96 1.96 -5.57
N LYS A 46 -11.55 2.05 -6.85
CA LYS A 46 -10.42 2.88 -7.26
C LYS A 46 -10.77 4.36 -7.14
N GLN A 47 -11.92 4.76 -7.68
CA GLN A 47 -12.39 6.14 -7.64
C GLN A 47 -12.71 6.59 -6.21
N ALA A 48 -13.30 5.72 -5.39
CA ALA A 48 -13.53 5.96 -3.97
C ALA A 48 -12.21 6.21 -3.22
N SER A 49 -11.18 5.39 -3.47
CA SER A 49 -9.87 5.56 -2.84
C SER A 49 -9.19 6.88 -3.24
N GLU A 50 -9.32 7.28 -4.51
CA GLU A 50 -8.81 8.55 -5.01
C GLU A 50 -9.54 9.74 -4.38
N PHE A 51 -10.86 9.64 -4.24
CA PHE A 51 -11.68 10.63 -3.57
C PHE A 51 -11.26 10.84 -2.12
N PHE A 52 -11.10 9.76 -1.33
CA PHE A 52 -10.64 9.86 0.05
C PHE A 52 -9.23 10.44 0.17
N PHE A 53 -8.32 10.09 -0.76
CA PHE A 53 -6.97 10.64 -0.77
C PHE A 53 -6.97 12.15 -1.04
N ARG A 54 -7.78 12.62 -2.00
CA ARG A 54 -7.92 14.05 -2.30
C ARG A 54 -8.50 14.83 -1.12
N ILE A 55 -9.49 14.27 -0.42
CA ILE A 55 -10.05 14.89 0.80
C ILE A 55 -8.97 15.03 1.88
N LYS A 56 -8.22 13.96 2.14
CA LYS A 56 -7.12 13.98 3.11
C LYS A 56 -6.08 15.05 2.77
N ASN A 57 -5.67 15.12 1.51
CA ASN A 57 -4.69 16.10 1.04
C ASN A 57 -5.19 17.54 1.12
N ALA A 58 -6.46 17.78 0.82
CA ALA A 58 -7.08 19.09 1.00
C ALA A 58 -7.06 19.51 2.48
N TYR A 59 -7.38 18.57 3.38
CA TYR A 59 -7.28 18.80 4.81
C TYR A 59 -5.84 19.10 5.25
N ASP A 60 -4.87 18.26 4.89
CA ASP A 60 -3.45 18.46 5.28
C ASP A 60 -2.91 19.80 4.74
N SER A 61 -3.27 20.18 3.50
CA SER A 61 -2.93 21.48 2.93
C SER A 61 -3.53 22.64 3.73
N SER A 62 -4.78 22.52 4.20
CA SER A 62 -5.43 23.55 5.03
C SER A 62 -4.75 23.77 6.38
N GLN A 63 -4.06 22.73 6.87
CA GLN A 63 -3.29 22.75 8.11
C GLN A 63 -1.84 23.20 7.90
N GLY A 64 -1.48 23.66 6.69
CA GLY A 64 -0.12 24.05 6.34
C GLY A 64 0.85 22.87 6.28
N LYS A 65 0.35 21.64 6.29
CA LYS A 65 1.19 20.44 6.17
C LYS A 65 1.56 20.22 4.71
N GLN A 66 2.71 19.60 4.50
CA GLN A 66 3.11 19.16 3.18
C GLN A 66 2.11 18.12 2.67
N VAL A 67 1.44 18.45 1.57
CA VAL A 67 0.51 17.56 0.87
C VAL A 67 1.30 16.39 0.30
N ASP A 68 0.78 15.17 0.37
CA ASP A 68 1.40 14.01 -0.29
C ASP A 68 1.01 14.03 -1.78
N PRO A 69 1.91 14.45 -2.69
CA PRO A 69 1.56 14.60 -4.10
C PRO A 69 1.37 13.25 -4.80
N ASP A 70 1.80 12.13 -4.18
CA ASP A 70 1.86 10.83 -4.82
C ASP A 70 0.68 9.95 -4.40
N LEU A 71 -0.43 10.08 -5.14
CA LEU A 71 -1.38 8.97 -5.33
C LEU A 71 -0.65 7.66 -5.74
N ALA A 72 0.52 7.83 -6.35
CA ALA A 72 1.46 6.79 -6.74
C ALA A 72 1.98 5.94 -5.56
N LEU A 73 2.01 6.39 -4.30
CA LEU A 73 2.43 5.54 -3.17
C LEU A 73 1.39 4.46 -2.85
N TYR A 74 0.10 4.77 -3.00
CA TYR A 74 -0.97 3.77 -2.90
C TYR A 74 -0.98 2.87 -4.15
N GLU A 75 -0.77 3.42 -5.34
CA GLU A 75 -0.61 2.62 -6.56
C GLU A 75 0.64 1.73 -6.52
N ASN A 76 1.77 2.18 -5.95
CA ASN A 76 3.03 1.44 -5.89
C ASN A 76 2.93 0.16 -5.05
N SER A 77 2.07 0.13 -4.03
CA SER A 77 1.85 -1.09 -3.24
C SER A 77 1.20 -2.24 -4.05
N ARG A 78 0.48 -1.94 -5.15
CA ARG A 78 -0.07 -2.93 -6.10
C ARG A 78 0.64 -2.94 -7.46
N ALA A 79 1.24 -1.83 -7.88
CA ALA A 79 1.85 -1.65 -9.19
C ALA A 79 3.35 -2.01 -9.19
N ASN A 80 4.08 -1.62 -8.15
CA ASN A 80 5.51 -1.83 -7.97
C ASN A 80 5.78 -2.44 -6.59
N PRO A 81 5.37 -3.71 -6.37
CA PRO A 81 5.57 -4.33 -5.08
C PRO A 81 7.06 -4.28 -4.72
N SER A 82 7.37 -3.74 -3.55
CA SER A 82 8.73 -3.67 -3.00
C SER A 82 9.36 -5.05 -2.81
N ARG A 83 8.55 -6.10 -2.91
CA ARG A 83 8.95 -7.50 -2.85
C ARG A 83 8.08 -8.36 -3.78
N LEU A 84 8.71 -9.18 -4.62
CA LEU A 84 8.05 -10.20 -5.45
C LEU A 84 8.21 -11.58 -4.80
N SER A 85 7.25 -12.47 -5.06
CA SER A 85 7.30 -13.87 -4.63
C SER A 85 6.99 -14.80 -5.80
N ILE A 86 7.74 -15.91 -5.90
CA ILE A 86 7.48 -17.01 -6.82
C ILE A 86 7.32 -18.29 -6.02
N GLU A 87 6.20 -18.97 -6.19
CA GLU A 87 5.93 -20.25 -5.55
C GLU A 87 6.14 -21.40 -6.53
N ASN A 88 6.92 -22.40 -6.11
CA ASN A 88 7.00 -23.68 -6.77
C ASN A 88 5.84 -24.58 -6.33
N LYS A 89 4.83 -24.73 -7.19
CA LYS A 89 3.64 -25.54 -6.89
C LYS A 89 3.91 -27.03 -6.67
N SER A 90 5.00 -27.59 -7.21
CA SER A 90 5.31 -29.01 -7.03
C SER A 90 5.99 -29.31 -5.70
N THR A 91 6.70 -28.34 -5.12
CA THR A 91 7.45 -28.51 -3.85
C THR A 91 6.89 -27.68 -2.70
N GLY A 92 5.96 -26.75 -2.97
CA GLY A 92 5.43 -25.78 -2.01
C GLY A 92 6.43 -24.70 -1.59
N LYS A 93 7.65 -24.67 -2.16
CA LYS A 93 8.68 -23.68 -1.79
C LYS A 93 8.38 -22.32 -2.39
N THR A 94 8.49 -21.27 -1.58
CA THR A 94 8.35 -19.87 -2.04
C THR A 94 9.70 -19.16 -2.03
N PHE A 95 10.02 -18.49 -3.14
CA PHE A 95 11.22 -17.68 -3.32
C PHE A 95 10.83 -16.20 -3.32
N PHE A 96 11.60 -15.37 -2.62
CA PHE A 96 11.33 -13.95 -2.46
C PHE A 96 12.40 -13.10 -3.12
N PHE A 97 11.97 -11.96 -3.66
CA PHE A 97 12.83 -11.02 -4.37
C PHE A 97 12.54 -9.60 -3.92
N ARG A 98 13.55 -8.87 -3.46
CA ARG A 98 13.40 -7.49 -2.98
C ARG A 98 13.75 -6.50 -4.08
N LEU A 99 12.98 -5.42 -4.21
CA LEU A 99 13.29 -4.33 -5.14
C LEU A 99 14.62 -3.67 -4.75
N VAL A 100 15.49 -3.40 -5.73
CA VAL A 100 16.73 -2.65 -5.48
C VAL A 100 16.39 -1.20 -5.15
N SER A 101 16.95 -0.68 -4.05
CA SER A 101 16.73 0.69 -3.60
C SER A 101 17.36 1.72 -4.55
N GLN A 102 16.81 2.94 -4.58
CA GLN A 102 17.36 4.08 -5.33
C GLN A 102 17.40 3.92 -6.85
N GLN A 103 16.55 3.06 -7.42
CA GLN A 103 16.36 3.02 -8.86
C GLN A 103 15.69 4.30 -9.35
N PRO A 104 16.11 4.87 -10.50
CA PRO A 104 15.36 5.93 -11.15
C PRO A 104 13.95 5.44 -11.51
N LYS A 105 12.97 6.36 -11.66
CA LYS A 105 11.63 5.99 -12.14
C LYS A 105 11.76 5.22 -13.45
N THR A 106 11.49 3.92 -13.38
CA THR A 106 11.71 2.94 -14.44
C THR A 106 10.43 2.13 -14.65
N ASP A 107 10.20 1.68 -15.88
CA ASP A 107 9.06 0.84 -16.21
C ASP A 107 9.10 -0.50 -15.45
N LYS A 108 7.93 -1.08 -15.19
CA LYS A 108 7.81 -2.34 -14.41
C LYS A 108 8.65 -3.50 -14.96
N SER A 109 8.81 -3.56 -16.28
CA SER A 109 9.56 -4.61 -16.96
C SER A 109 11.08 -4.44 -16.80
N SER A 110 11.55 -3.21 -16.57
CA SER A 110 12.95 -2.87 -16.38
C SER A 110 13.36 -2.74 -14.90
N ALA A 111 12.39 -2.72 -13.98
CA ALA A 111 12.64 -2.74 -12.54
C ALA A 111 13.53 -3.93 -12.11
N LEU A 112 14.51 -3.62 -11.27
CA LEU A 112 15.54 -4.55 -10.79
C LEU A 112 15.22 -5.06 -9.38
N PHE A 113 15.47 -6.35 -9.17
CA PHE A 113 15.21 -7.07 -7.93
C PHE A 113 16.42 -7.91 -7.52
N ARG A 114 16.55 -8.22 -6.23
CA ARG A 114 17.55 -9.14 -5.67
C ARG A 114 16.87 -10.36 -5.07
N CYS A 115 17.38 -11.54 -5.36
CA CYS A 115 16.91 -12.78 -4.74
C CYS A 115 17.32 -12.81 -3.26
N GLU A 116 16.37 -13.05 -2.36
CA GLU A 116 16.66 -13.14 -0.93
C GLU A 116 17.30 -14.49 -0.53
N THR A 117 17.26 -15.50 -1.40
CA THR A 117 17.81 -16.84 -1.13
C THR A 117 19.25 -16.99 -1.61
N CYS A 118 19.64 -16.30 -2.69
CA CYS A 118 21.01 -16.40 -3.21
C CYS A 118 22.00 -15.51 -2.47
N GLU A 119 21.54 -14.45 -1.78
CA GLU A 119 22.36 -13.36 -1.24
C GLU A 119 23.33 -12.69 -2.27
N ASP A 120 23.34 -13.13 -3.53
CA ASP A 120 24.15 -12.61 -4.61
C ASP A 120 23.90 -11.10 -4.82
N GLU A 121 24.99 -10.36 -5.09
CA GLU A 121 24.91 -8.94 -5.43
C GLU A 121 24.17 -8.66 -6.76
N GLN A 122 23.91 -9.70 -7.53
CA GLN A 122 23.37 -9.62 -8.88
C GLN A 122 21.92 -9.10 -8.89
N GLN A 123 21.73 -8.02 -9.64
CA GLN A 123 20.44 -7.40 -9.85
C GLN A 123 19.75 -8.08 -11.04
N LEU A 124 18.49 -8.50 -10.86
CA LEU A 124 17.69 -9.21 -11.84
C LEU A 124 16.55 -8.32 -12.33
N ARG A 125 16.32 -8.25 -13.64
CA ARG A 125 15.09 -7.58 -14.14
C ARG A 125 13.88 -8.44 -13.80
N ARG A 126 12.72 -7.80 -13.66
CA ARG A 126 11.45 -8.49 -13.38
C ARG A 126 11.18 -9.67 -14.33
N ASN A 127 11.51 -9.54 -15.61
CA ASN A 127 11.29 -10.59 -16.61
C ASN A 127 12.20 -11.80 -16.43
N ASP A 128 13.36 -11.63 -15.78
CA ASP A 128 14.39 -12.67 -15.63
C ASP A 128 14.21 -13.49 -14.35
N ILE A 129 13.38 -13.04 -13.41
CA ILE A 129 13.17 -13.67 -12.10
C ILE A 129 12.71 -15.13 -12.24
N LYS A 130 11.79 -15.41 -13.18
CA LYS A 130 11.33 -16.79 -13.42
C LYS A 130 12.47 -17.69 -13.88
N SER A 131 13.27 -17.23 -14.84
CA SER A 131 14.43 -17.97 -15.35
C SER A 131 15.46 -18.24 -14.25
N HIS A 132 15.72 -17.24 -13.40
CA HIS A 132 16.61 -17.38 -12.26
C HIS A 132 16.13 -18.47 -11.29
N VAL A 133 14.84 -18.51 -10.93
CA VAL A 133 14.31 -19.58 -10.06
C VAL A 133 14.50 -20.95 -10.70
N THR A 134 14.17 -21.10 -11.98
CA THR A 134 14.28 -22.39 -12.68
C THR A 134 15.73 -22.88 -12.77
N THR A 135 16.69 -21.97 -13.01
CA THR A 135 18.10 -22.34 -13.24
C THR A 135 18.93 -22.49 -11.97
N LYS A 136 18.64 -21.72 -10.91
CA LYS A 136 19.46 -21.67 -9.70
C LYS A 136 18.85 -22.37 -8.50
N HIS A 137 17.53 -22.54 -8.45
CA HIS A 137 16.82 -23.06 -7.27
C HIS A 137 15.98 -24.31 -7.54
N MET A 138 15.74 -24.64 -8.81
CA MET A 138 15.01 -25.83 -9.24
C MET A 138 15.87 -26.83 -10.03
N GLY A 139 17.16 -26.50 -10.23
CA GLY A 139 18.15 -27.42 -10.81
C GLY A 139 18.58 -28.50 -9.83
#